data_AF-A0A1Q7D4Z3-F1
#
_entry.id   AF-A0A1Q7D4Z3-F1
#
_cell.length_a   1.000
_cell.length_b   1.000
_cell.length_c   1.000
_cell.angle_alpha   90.00
_cell.angle_beta   90.00
_cell.angle_gamma   90.00
#
_symmetry.space_group_name_H-M   'P 1'
#
loop_
_entity.id
_entity.type
_entity.pdbx_description
1 polymer ?
#
loop_
_entity_poly.entity_id
_entity_poly.type
_entity_poly.pdbx_seq_one_letter_code
_entity_poly.pdbx_strand_id
1 'polypeptide(L)'
;MTTADAPEFVYDAIRKMGIARGVASDGGTWTLEFHERHADDSMTLVIVAPDGTTRRLAATEDDFAFADDTVCVHGVAALTLRMTPIYLKKLRGFTRGNIPTPDIAGPSLP
;
A
#
# COMPACT_ATOMS: atom_id res chain seq x y z
N MET A 1 22.22 6.04 10.23
CA MET A 1 21.60 4.79 10.71
C MET A 1 20.31 4.61 9.91
N THR A 2 20.37 3.84 8.83
CA THR A 2 19.22 3.56 7.97
C THR A 2 18.39 2.46 8.62
N THR A 3 17.24 2.82 9.18
CA THR A 3 16.18 1.92 9.62
C THR A 3 15.45 1.32 8.42
N ALA A 4 16.17 0.61 7.55
CA ALA A 4 15.61 -0.01 6.36
C ALA A 4 15.84 -1.51 6.47
N ASP A 5 14.85 -2.25 6.99
CA ASP A 5 14.67 -3.71 6.78
C ASP A 5 13.53 -4.31 7.60
N ALA A 6 12.92 -3.56 8.53
CA ALA A 6 11.78 -4.07 9.29
C ALA A 6 10.47 -3.97 8.48
N PRO A 7 9.62 -5.02 8.48
CA PRO A 7 8.26 -4.93 7.95
C PRO A 7 7.48 -3.81 8.63
N GLU A 8 6.92 -2.90 7.84
CA GLU A 8 6.23 -1.72 8.36
C GLU A 8 5.17 -1.18 7.40
N PHE A 9 4.28 -0.35 7.94
CA PHE A 9 3.38 0.48 7.14
C PHE A 9 3.48 1.93 7.61
N VAL A 10 3.76 2.83 6.68
CA VAL A 10 3.89 4.28 6.89
C VAL A 10 2.95 5.01 5.95
N TYR A 11 2.25 6.02 6.47
CA TYR A 11 1.52 6.98 5.65
C TYR A 11 2.28 8.29 5.59
N ASP A 12 2.72 8.69 4.39
CA ASP A 12 3.30 9.99 4.11
C ASP A 12 2.16 10.97 3.79
N ALA A 13 1.78 11.78 4.78
CA ALA A 13 0.70 12.76 4.64
C ALA A 13 1.05 13.90 3.66
N ILE A 14 2.34 14.21 3.49
CA ILE A 14 2.81 15.28 2.59
C ILE A 14 2.61 14.82 1.15
N ARG A 15 2.99 13.57 0.86
CA ARG A 15 2.83 12.96 -0.48
C ARG A 15 1.46 12.33 -0.71
N LYS A 16 0.61 12.27 0.33
CA LYS A 16 -0.65 11.52 0.35
C LYS A 16 -0.47 10.08 -0.13
N MET A 17 0.58 9.43 0.37
CA MET A 17 1.06 8.13 -0.13
C MET A 17 1.19 7.11 1.02
N GLY A 18 0.72 5.89 0.81
CA GLY A 18 0.97 4.76 1.71
C GLY A 18 2.20 3.99 1.27
N ILE A 19 3.04 3.55 2.21
CA ILE A 19 4.18 2.67 1.94
C ILE A 19 4.07 1.48 2.87
N ALA A 20 3.92 0.28 2.32
CA ALA A 20 4.03 -0.98 3.06
C ALA A 20 5.31 -1.69 2.66
N ARG A 21 6.06 -2.19 3.64
CA ARG A 21 7.21 -3.07 3.44
C ARG A 21 6.90 -4.39 4.10
N GLY A 22 7.07 -5.48 3.36
CA GLY A 22 6.83 -6.82 3.86
C GLY A 22 7.83 -7.81 3.31
N VAL A 23 7.92 -8.97 3.94
CA VAL A 23 8.87 -10.02 3.57
C VAL A 23 8.12 -11.14 2.87
N ALA A 24 8.53 -11.51 1.66
CA ALA A 24 7.98 -12.62 0.92
C ALA A 24 8.54 -13.97 1.44
N SER A 25 7.99 -15.09 0.96
CA SER A 25 8.40 -16.43 1.41
C SER A 25 9.85 -16.80 1.07
N ASP A 26 10.44 -16.13 0.08
CA ASP A 26 11.85 -16.26 -0.30
C ASP A 26 12.81 -15.45 0.60
N GLY A 27 12.28 -14.71 1.57
CA GLY A 27 13.04 -13.82 2.46
C GLY A 27 13.32 -12.44 1.87
N GLY A 28 12.90 -12.17 0.63
CA GLY A 28 13.06 -10.87 0.00
C GLY A 28 12.13 -9.81 0.59
N THR A 29 12.66 -8.60 0.80
CA THR A 29 11.86 -7.44 1.20
C THR A 29 11.23 -6.80 -0.03
N TRP A 30 9.91 -6.74 -0.05
CA TRP A 30 9.12 -6.08 -1.08
C TRP A 30 8.52 -4.79 -0.55
N THR A 31 8.39 -3.79 -1.42
CA THR A 31 7.70 -2.54 -1.09
C THR A 31 6.44 -2.40 -1.93
N LEU A 32 5.33 -2.06 -1.29
CA LEU A 32 4.08 -1.65 -1.90
C LEU A 32 3.90 -0.16 -1.64
N GLU A 33 3.90 0.64 -2.69
CA GLU A 33 3.58 2.07 -2.61
C GLU A 33 2.19 2.31 -3.17
N PHE A 34 1.36 2.94 -2.35
CA PHE A 34 -0.02 3.25 -2.66
C PHE A 34 -0.12 4.75 -2.92
N HIS A 35 -0.40 5.09 -4.17
CA HIS A 35 -0.45 6.46 -4.66
C HIS A 35 -1.91 6.92 -4.77
N GLU A 36 -2.18 7.84 -5.69
CA GLU A 36 -3.50 8.41 -5.99
C GLU A 36 -4.62 7.37 -6.07
N ARG A 37 -5.80 7.79 -5.60
CA ARG A 37 -7.06 7.07 -5.80
C ARG A 37 -7.79 7.67 -7.00
N HIS A 38 -8.29 6.81 -7.86
CA HIS A 38 -9.01 7.14 -9.07
C HIS A 38 -10.53 7.24 -8.80
N ALA A 39 -11.28 7.75 -9.78
CA ALA A 39 -12.72 7.98 -9.64
C ALA A 39 -13.56 6.68 -9.57
N ASP A 40 -12.97 5.55 -9.96
CA ASP A 40 -13.56 4.21 -9.90
C ASP A 40 -13.17 3.44 -8.61
N ASP A 41 -12.70 4.17 -7.59
CA ASP A 41 -12.20 3.68 -6.31
C ASP A 41 -10.92 2.81 -6.37
N SER A 42 -10.37 2.58 -7.56
CA SER A 42 -9.05 1.97 -7.71
C SER A 42 -7.95 2.93 -7.24
N MET A 43 -6.81 2.39 -6.83
CA MET A 43 -5.62 3.13 -6.44
C MET A 43 -4.45 2.70 -7.31
N THR A 44 -3.57 3.65 -7.62
CA THR A 44 -2.29 3.31 -8.21
C THR A 44 -1.44 2.58 -7.16
N LEU A 45 -1.10 1.34 -7.44
CA LEU A 45 -0.17 0.53 -6.68
C LEU A 45 1.15 0.39 -7.46
N VAL A 46 2.26 0.78 -6.84
CA VAL A 46 3.61 0.49 -7.32
C VAL A 46 4.23 -0.58 -6.44
N ILE A 47 4.60 -1.70 -7.04
CA ILE A 47 5.26 -2.82 -6.38
C ILE A 47 6.74 -2.77 -6.74
N VAL A 48 7.60 -2.72 -5.73
CA VAL A 48 9.05 -2.72 -5.87
C VAL A 48 9.58 -4.06 -5.33
N ALA A 49 10.18 -4.83 -6.22
CA ALA A 49 10.81 -6.10 -5.91
C ALA A 49 12.18 -5.89 -5.21
N PRO A 50 12.73 -6.94 -4.55
CA PRO A 50 14.02 -6.84 -3.85
C PRO A 50 15.20 -6.44 -4.73
N ASP A 51 15.15 -6.74 -6.04
CA ASP A 51 16.16 -6.36 -7.04
C ASP A 51 15.98 -4.93 -7.57
N GLY A 52 14.98 -4.20 -7.08
CA GLY A 52 14.62 -2.86 -7.53
C GLY A 52 13.70 -2.82 -8.75
N THR A 53 13.30 -3.97 -9.30
CA THR A 53 12.33 -4.04 -10.40
C THR A 53 10.99 -3.48 -9.93
N THR A 54 10.40 -2.59 -10.71
CA THR A 54 9.11 -1.96 -10.38
C THR A 54 7.99 -2.39 -11.31
N ARG A 55 6.79 -2.53 -10.75
CA ARG A 55 5.55 -2.77 -11.50
C ARG A 55 4.47 -1.84 -10.99
N ARG A 56 3.80 -1.14 -11.91
CA ARG A 56 2.67 -0.26 -11.61
C ARG A 56 1.38 -0.88 -12.12
N LEU A 57 0.34 -0.87 -11.30
CA LEU A 57 -1.01 -1.30 -11.66
C LEU A 57 -2.08 -0.50 -10.91
N ALA A 58 -3.32 -0.55 -11.39
CA ALA A 58 -4.48 -0.14 -10.62
C ALA A 58 -4.95 -1.32 -9.75
N ALA A 59 -5.22 -1.06 -8.48
CA ALA A 59 -5.69 -2.06 -7.51
C ALA A 59 -6.89 -1.51 -6.73
N THR A 60 -7.80 -2.37 -6.32
CA THR A 60 -8.97 -2.07 -5.49
C THR A 60 -8.82 -2.77 -4.14
N GLU A 61 -9.75 -2.56 -3.19
CA GLU A 61 -9.74 -3.34 -1.93
C GLU A 61 -9.77 -4.84 -2.19
N ASP A 62 -10.52 -5.28 -3.20
CA ASP A 62 -10.73 -6.69 -3.52
C ASP A 62 -9.46 -7.39 -4.03
N ASP A 63 -8.46 -6.62 -4.45
CA ASP A 63 -7.15 -7.14 -4.83
C ASP A 63 -6.28 -7.52 -3.62
N PHE A 64 -6.73 -7.27 -2.38
CA PHE A 64 -5.97 -7.56 -1.17
C PHE A 64 -6.68 -8.58 -0.26
N ALA A 65 -6.05 -9.72 -0.03
CA ALA A 65 -6.48 -10.68 0.99
C ALA A 65 -5.60 -10.58 2.24
N PHE A 66 -6.21 -10.24 3.38
CA PHE A 66 -5.52 -10.07 4.65
C PHE A 66 -5.73 -11.29 5.57
N ALA A 67 -4.65 -11.76 6.19
CA ALA A 67 -4.64 -12.75 7.28
C ALA A 67 -3.95 -12.17 8.53
N ASP A 68 -3.73 -13.00 9.56
CA ASP A 68 -3.23 -12.55 10.87
C ASP A 68 -1.86 -11.83 10.79
N ASP A 69 -0.93 -12.37 9.99
CA ASP A 69 0.42 -11.83 9.80
C ASP A 69 0.84 -11.73 8.32
N THR A 70 -0.09 -11.89 7.38
CA THR A 70 0.19 -11.74 5.95
C THR A 70 -0.85 -10.91 5.19
N VAL A 71 -0.42 -10.34 4.06
CA VAL A 71 -1.28 -9.77 3.02
C VAL A 71 -0.91 -10.39 1.68
N CYS A 72 -1.91 -10.81 0.90
CA CYS A 72 -1.76 -11.27 -0.47
C CYS A 72 -2.28 -10.19 -1.42
N VAL A 73 -1.52 -9.87 -2.47
CA VAL A 73 -1.90 -8.96 -3.54
C VAL A 73 -2.23 -9.77 -4.80
N HIS A 74 -3.50 -9.79 -5.18
CA HIS A 74 -3.99 -10.41 -6.40
C HIS A 74 -3.63 -9.54 -7.62
N GLY A 75 -3.54 -10.13 -8.83
CA GLY A 75 -3.15 -9.41 -10.05
C GLY A 75 -1.63 -9.30 -10.31
N VAL A 76 -0.79 -9.54 -9.31
CA VAL A 76 0.67 -9.71 -9.47
C VAL A 76 1.07 -11.05 -8.88
N ALA A 77 1.05 -12.10 -9.72
CA ALA A 77 1.49 -13.47 -9.38
C ALA A 77 1.36 -13.81 -7.89
N ALA A 78 0.13 -13.66 -7.34
CA ALA A 78 -0.22 -13.81 -5.92
C ALA A 78 0.93 -13.53 -4.92
N LEU A 79 1.45 -12.29 -4.91
CA LEU A 79 2.50 -11.88 -3.97
C LEU A 79 1.95 -11.92 -2.53
N THR A 80 2.54 -12.76 -1.68
CA THR A 80 2.19 -12.82 -0.25
C THR A 80 3.31 -12.22 0.58
N LEU A 81 2.99 -11.20 1.37
CA LEU A 81 3.93 -10.49 2.22
C LEU A 81 3.60 -10.70 3.68
N ARG A 82 4.61 -11.06 4.47
CA ARG A 82 4.54 -11.12 5.92
C ARG A 82 4.82 -9.75 6.53
N MET A 83 3.99 -9.36 7.49
CA MET A 83 4.09 -8.08 8.20
C MET A 83 3.62 -8.24 9.65
N THR A 84 4.09 -7.36 10.54
CA THR A 84 3.59 -7.34 11.92
C THR A 84 2.08 -7.04 11.95
N PRO A 85 1.26 -7.72 12.78
CA PRO A 85 -0.21 -7.56 12.76
C PRO A 85 -0.71 -6.11 12.92
N ILE A 86 0.03 -5.27 13.66
CA ILE A 86 -0.30 -3.84 13.81
C ILE A 86 -0.23 -3.08 12.47
N TYR A 87 0.72 -3.42 11.60
CA TYR A 87 0.89 -2.78 10.30
C TYR A 87 -0.11 -3.30 9.28
N LEU A 88 -0.48 -4.59 9.34
CA LEU A 88 -1.57 -5.12 8.52
C LEU A 88 -2.90 -4.45 8.82
N LYS A 89 -3.20 -4.20 10.10
CA LYS A 89 -4.41 -3.44 10.48
C LYS A 89 -4.41 -2.03 9.89
N LYS A 90 -3.27 -1.34 9.91
CA LYS A 90 -3.14 -0.01 9.30
C LYS A 90 -3.30 -0.07 7.78
N LEU A 91 -2.61 -1.00 7.13
CA LEU A 91 -2.68 -1.19 5.69
C LEU A 91 -4.12 -1.53 5.24
N ARG A 92 -4.80 -2.46 5.93
CA ARG A 92 -6.20 -2.79 5.67
C ARG A 92 -7.14 -1.59 5.85
N GLY A 93 -6.90 -0.77 6.86
CA GLY A 93 -7.66 0.47 7.05
C GLY A 93 -7.44 1.47 5.93
N PHE A 94 -6.21 1.53 5.40
CA PHE A 94 -5.83 2.39 4.29
C PHE A 94 -6.47 1.95 2.97
N THR A 95 -6.39 0.64 2.62
CA THR A 95 -6.98 0.10 1.38
C THR A 95 -8.51 0.22 1.33
N ARG A 96 -9.17 0.25 2.49
CA ARG A 96 -10.61 0.46 2.66
C ARG A 96 -11.09 1.91 2.46
N GLY A 97 -10.18 2.87 2.34
CA GLY A 97 -10.55 4.27 2.08
C GLY A 97 -10.29 5.26 3.21
N ASN A 98 -9.43 4.95 4.20
CA ASN A 98 -8.87 6.00 5.05
C ASN A 98 -7.66 6.66 4.37
N ILE A 99 -7.93 7.52 3.39
CA ILE A 99 -6.99 8.52 2.86
C ILE A 99 -7.78 9.84 2.78
N PRO A 100 -7.20 11.00 3.15
CA PRO A 100 -7.92 12.25 3.21
C PRO A 100 -8.63 12.48 1.89
N THR A 101 -9.93 12.77 1.98
CA THR A 101 -10.71 13.36 0.90
C THR A 101 -9.81 14.36 0.16
N PRO A 102 -9.70 14.30 -1.19
CA PRO A 102 -9.03 15.37 -1.91
C PRO A 102 -9.61 16.69 -1.40
N ASP A 103 -8.76 17.71 -1.19
CA ASP A 103 -9.24 19.04 -0.84
C ASP A 103 -10.23 19.44 -1.92
N ILE A 104 -11.53 19.25 -1.64
CA ILE A 104 -12.58 19.85 -2.42
C ILE A 104 -12.33 21.32 -2.18
N ALA A 105 -11.81 22.01 -3.19
CA ALA A 105 -11.86 23.46 -3.22
C ALA A 105 -13.33 23.81 -2.99
N GLY A 106 -13.66 24.23 -1.77
CA GLY A 106 -14.99 24.68 -1.43
C GLY A 106 -15.38 25.75 -2.45
N PRO A 107 -16.67 25.88 -2.81
CA PRO A 107 -17.08 26.89 -3.75
C PRO A 107 -16.53 28.24 -3.29
N SER A 108 -15.73 28.88 -4.14
CA SER A 108 -15.29 30.25 -3.94
C SER A 108 -16.54 31.08 -3.68
N LEU A 109 -16.72 31.56 -2.45
CA LEU A 109 -17.82 32.47 -2.16
C LEU A 109 -17.66 33.72 -3.05
N PRO A 110 -18.75 34.23 -3.64
CA PRO A 110 -18.73 35.39 -4.52
C PRO A 110 -18.29 36.67 -3.81
#